data_AF-A0A8H6GD35-F1
#
_entry.id   AF-A0A8H6GD35-F1
#
_cell.length_a   1.000
_cell.length_b   1.000
_cell.length_c   1.000
_cell.angle_alpha   90.00
_cell.angle_beta   90.00
_cell.angle_gamma   90.00
#
_symmetry.space_group_name_H-M   'P 1'
#
loop_
_entity.id
_entity.type
_entity.pdbx_description
1 polymer ?
#
loop_
_entity_poly.entity_id
_entity_poly.type
_entity_poly.pdbx_seq_one_letter_code
_entity_poly.pdbx_strand_id
1 'polypeptide(L)'
;MRIPFFLFLTTFYAASGVLARGPGLVTLPEKCNCPVGSICPVTDGCYIQGKKEAAAEADRRCSASVEAARAEEQAKCDAKVLQEKTSCDSKMSEAETRCNDKVSEEKSSCDAKISEGKTDCDNKISQAETSCNAKISEKENSCNAKISEEKSNCDAKVSQQLAERDSICNSKISATDSNCDARVRTAAAANLGELKVCRGAIELCQTQLDQCQKPPSCGVDKWGQGWYDVKINVNLVNCQNICKADPKCLSFSDSKLTTGPQNCYLYDKETARVPHGTYAGWVQYDKRCGPVPNIPSPPSCGVEIWGQGWYSVRTGVNLANCKSLCFADSRCLSYSANKFNTGAYINCYLYDKETAALVPGKWENWIQYDKRCG
;
A
#
# COMPACT_ATOMS: atom_id res chain seq x y z
N MET A 1 11.68 -13.55 75.58
CA MET A 1 11.15 -13.46 76.96
C MET A 1 12.35 -13.49 77.90
N ARG A 2 12.71 -12.36 78.51
CA ARG A 2 13.88 -12.23 79.40
C ARG A 2 13.47 -12.58 80.83
N ILE A 3 14.15 -13.53 81.45
CA ILE A 3 14.05 -13.81 82.89
C ILE A 3 15.29 -13.16 83.55
N PRO A 4 15.15 -12.27 84.54
CA PRO A 4 16.31 -11.74 85.23
C PRO A 4 16.75 -12.69 86.35
N PHE A 5 18.05 -12.98 86.30
CA PHE A 5 18.87 -13.55 87.37
C PHE A 5 18.86 -12.60 88.57
N PHE A 6 18.45 -13.07 89.76
CA PHE A 6 18.69 -12.37 91.02
C PHE A 6 19.79 -13.10 91.79
N LEU A 7 20.98 -12.49 91.76
CA LEU A 7 22.05 -12.68 92.74
C LEU A 7 21.63 -12.01 94.05
N PHE A 8 21.72 -12.73 95.17
CA PHE A 8 21.95 -12.08 96.47
C PHE A 8 23.05 -12.81 97.23
N LEU A 9 24.14 -12.07 97.41
CA LEU A 9 25.27 -12.40 98.25
C LEU A 9 24.88 -12.38 99.74
N THR A 10 25.42 -13.38 100.42
CA THR A 10 25.99 -13.40 101.77
C THR A 10 26.14 -12.07 102.53
N THR A 11 25.67 -12.07 103.79
CA THR A 11 26.36 -11.41 104.91
C THR A 11 26.16 -12.20 106.19
N PHE A 12 27.21 -12.92 106.59
CA PHE A 12 27.50 -13.29 107.97
C PHE A 12 27.88 -12.03 108.74
N TYR A 13 27.33 -11.84 109.95
CA TYR A 13 28.02 -11.06 110.97
C TYR A 13 27.74 -11.66 112.36
N ALA A 14 28.83 -12.09 112.99
CA ALA A 14 28.88 -12.64 114.32
C ALA A 14 28.73 -11.53 115.38
N ALA A 15 28.02 -11.83 116.47
CA ALA A 15 28.10 -11.04 117.70
C ALA A 15 28.12 -12.00 118.90
N SER A 16 29.33 -12.34 119.33
CA SER A 16 29.62 -12.98 120.60
C SER A 16 29.56 -11.91 121.70
N GLY A 17 28.63 -12.04 122.66
CA GLY A 17 28.50 -11.14 123.80
C GLY A 17 28.42 -11.94 125.09
N VAL A 18 29.58 -12.30 125.62
CA VAL A 18 29.78 -12.89 126.95
C VAL A 18 29.49 -11.82 128.01
N LEU A 19 28.54 -12.09 128.91
CA LEU A 19 28.34 -11.30 130.13
C LEU A 19 28.22 -12.26 131.32
N ALA A 20 29.41 -12.62 131.83
CA ALA A 20 29.56 -13.20 133.16
C ALA A 20 29.23 -12.13 134.21
N ARG A 21 28.23 -12.40 135.05
CA ARG A 21 28.06 -11.72 136.35
C ARG A 21 28.25 -12.75 137.45
N GLY A 22 29.33 -12.56 138.20
CA GLY A 22 29.77 -13.44 139.28
C GLY A 22 28.85 -13.40 140.51
N PRO A 23 28.94 -14.42 141.38
CA PRO A 23 28.15 -14.50 142.60
C PRO A 23 28.65 -13.47 143.63
N GLY A 24 27.72 -12.64 144.12
CA GLY A 24 27.95 -11.70 145.20
C GLY A 24 28.33 -12.42 146.49
N LEU A 25 29.39 -11.92 147.14
CA LEU A 25 29.90 -12.37 148.42
C LEU A 25 28.81 -12.36 149.50
N VAL A 26 28.61 -13.51 150.14
CA VAL A 26 27.91 -13.67 151.40
C VAL A 26 28.83 -13.21 152.53
N THR A 27 28.48 -12.14 153.22
CA THR A 27 29.12 -11.71 154.48
C THR A 27 28.62 -12.59 155.64
N LEU A 28 29.54 -13.22 156.38
CA LEU A 28 29.32 -13.97 157.63
C LEU A 28 29.88 -13.16 158.84
N PRO A 29 29.51 -13.51 160.08
CA PRO A 29 28.97 -12.55 161.06
C PRO A 29 30.01 -11.91 161.99
N GLU A 30 29.64 -10.75 162.53
CA GLU A 30 30.30 -10.10 163.65
C GLU A 30 30.28 -11.00 164.90
N LYS A 31 31.47 -11.09 165.51
CA LYS A 31 31.81 -11.97 166.62
C LYS A 31 31.21 -11.49 167.94
N CYS A 32 30.80 -12.44 168.76
CA CYS A 32 30.56 -12.27 170.19
C CYS A 32 31.83 -11.73 170.88
N ASN A 33 31.73 -10.53 171.44
CA ASN A 33 32.77 -9.90 172.24
C ASN A 33 32.50 -10.20 173.72
N CYS A 34 33.36 -10.95 174.40
CA CYS A 34 33.32 -11.16 175.85
C CYS A 34 34.51 -10.44 176.51
N PRO A 35 34.28 -9.42 177.37
CA PRO A 35 35.34 -8.79 178.14
C PRO A 35 35.85 -9.71 179.26
N VAL A 36 37.17 -9.67 179.44
CA VAL A 36 37.97 -10.43 180.41
C VAL A 36 37.49 -10.16 181.84
N GLY A 37 37.10 -11.21 182.58
CA GLY A 37 36.90 -11.13 184.04
C GLY A 37 35.69 -11.86 184.64
N SER A 38 34.81 -12.48 183.85
CA SER A 38 33.62 -13.16 184.36
C SER A 38 33.53 -14.62 183.93
N ILE A 39 33.23 -15.51 184.88
CA ILE A 39 32.94 -16.93 184.67
C ILE A 39 31.62 -17.04 183.88
N CYS A 40 31.69 -17.42 182.61
CA CYS A 40 30.51 -17.74 181.81
C CYS A 40 30.13 -19.23 182.01
N PRO A 41 28.88 -19.54 182.36
CA PRO A 41 28.43 -20.89 182.64
C PRO A 41 28.31 -21.73 181.36
N VAL A 42 28.84 -22.95 181.41
CA VAL A 42 28.60 -24.00 180.43
C VAL A 42 27.12 -24.35 180.50
N THR A 43 26.35 -23.96 179.49
CA THR A 43 24.97 -24.42 179.29
C THR A 43 24.87 -25.17 177.95
N ASP A 44 24.16 -26.29 177.96
CA ASP A 44 23.99 -27.31 176.90
C ASP A 44 23.51 -26.82 175.51
N GLY A 45 23.31 -25.52 175.32
CA GLY A 45 22.87 -24.93 174.05
C GLY A 45 23.93 -24.96 172.94
N CYS A 46 25.22 -24.89 173.26
CA CYS A 46 26.30 -24.82 172.25
C CYS A 46 26.57 -26.17 171.55
N TYR A 47 26.30 -27.31 172.19
CA TYR A 47 26.49 -28.64 171.59
C TYR A 47 25.37 -29.01 170.60
N ILE A 48 24.14 -28.57 170.86
CA ILE A 48 22.99 -28.73 169.95
C ILE A 48 23.13 -27.79 168.74
N GLN A 49 23.66 -26.58 168.94
CA GLN A 49 23.93 -25.61 167.88
C GLN A 49 24.95 -26.16 166.86
N GLY A 50 26.07 -26.73 167.33
CA GLY A 50 27.10 -27.32 166.46
C GLY A 50 26.60 -28.53 165.65
N LYS A 51 25.71 -29.37 166.21
CA LYS A 51 25.09 -30.48 165.45
C LYS A 51 24.09 -29.99 164.39
N LYS A 52 23.33 -28.92 164.66
CA LYS A 52 22.43 -28.30 163.67
C LYS A 52 23.22 -27.64 162.54
N GLU A 53 24.33 -26.98 162.85
CA GLU A 53 25.22 -26.36 161.87
C GLU A 53 25.94 -27.40 161.00
N ALA A 54 26.40 -28.51 161.59
CA ALA A 54 26.98 -29.62 160.84
C ALA A 54 25.96 -30.33 159.92
N ALA A 55 24.71 -30.49 160.37
CA ALA A 55 23.64 -31.02 159.53
C ALA A 55 23.24 -30.06 158.39
N ALA A 56 23.18 -28.76 158.66
CA ALA A 56 22.90 -27.74 157.64
C ALA A 56 24.04 -27.61 156.62
N GLU A 57 25.30 -27.78 157.03
CA GLU A 57 26.45 -27.81 156.14
C GLU A 57 26.48 -29.09 155.29
N ALA A 58 26.14 -30.25 155.87
CA ALA A 58 25.97 -31.49 155.11
C ALA A 58 24.84 -31.38 154.08
N ASP A 59 23.72 -30.75 154.43
CA ASP A 59 22.60 -30.48 153.52
C ASP A 59 22.99 -29.50 152.40
N ARG A 60 23.71 -28.40 152.72
CA ARG A 60 24.26 -27.50 151.69
C ARG A 60 25.22 -28.21 150.76
N ARG A 61 26.11 -29.08 151.27
CA ARG A 61 27.03 -29.86 150.43
C ARG A 61 26.27 -30.86 149.56
N CYS A 62 25.23 -31.50 150.10
CA CYS A 62 24.36 -32.39 149.34
C CYS A 62 23.64 -31.63 148.22
N SER A 63 23.00 -30.49 148.54
CA SER A 63 22.34 -29.62 147.57
C SER A 63 23.31 -29.10 146.51
N ALA A 64 24.50 -28.63 146.90
CA ALA A 64 25.52 -28.19 145.97
C ALA A 64 26.03 -29.32 145.06
N SER A 65 26.18 -30.54 145.60
CA SER A 65 26.55 -31.72 144.82
C SER A 65 25.44 -32.13 143.83
N VAL A 66 24.17 -32.04 144.24
CA VAL A 66 23.02 -32.32 143.36
C VAL A 66 22.92 -31.28 142.25
N GLU A 67 23.08 -30.00 142.56
CA GLU A 67 23.08 -28.92 141.56
C GLU A 67 24.28 -29.04 140.61
N ALA A 68 25.47 -29.41 141.11
CA ALA A 68 26.63 -29.68 140.27
C ALA A 68 26.40 -30.87 139.32
N ALA A 69 25.86 -31.98 139.84
CA ALA A 69 25.51 -33.15 139.02
C ALA A 69 24.42 -32.81 137.99
N ARG A 70 23.42 -32.00 138.37
CA ARG A 70 22.37 -31.52 137.46
C ARG A 70 22.96 -30.62 136.37
N ALA A 71 23.86 -29.71 136.72
CA ALA A 71 24.54 -28.85 135.76
C ALA A 71 25.43 -29.65 134.79
N GLU A 72 26.13 -30.68 135.29
CA GLU A 72 26.92 -31.59 134.45
C GLU A 72 26.04 -32.38 133.47
N GLU A 73 24.94 -32.97 133.94
CA GLU A 73 24.01 -33.69 133.07
C GLU A 73 23.29 -32.76 132.08
N GLN A 74 22.96 -31.53 132.49
CA GLN A 74 22.44 -30.51 131.59
C GLN A 74 23.46 -30.17 130.49
N ALA A 75 24.73 -29.96 130.86
CA ALA A 75 25.80 -29.69 129.90
C ALA A 75 26.02 -30.86 128.93
N LYS A 76 25.94 -32.12 129.40
CA LYS A 76 25.98 -33.31 128.53
C LYS A 76 24.79 -33.37 127.58
N CYS A 77 23.58 -33.08 128.06
CA CYS A 77 22.38 -33.02 127.23
C CYS A 77 22.51 -31.93 126.16
N ASP A 78 22.91 -30.72 126.53
CA ASP A 78 23.10 -29.60 125.61
C ASP A 78 24.17 -29.90 124.55
N ALA A 79 25.27 -30.54 124.96
CA ALA A 79 26.31 -30.99 124.04
C ALA A 79 25.79 -32.03 123.03
N LYS A 80 25.00 -33.01 123.48
CA LYS A 80 24.36 -33.99 122.58
C LYS A 80 23.38 -33.33 121.62
N VAL A 81 22.55 -32.40 122.11
CA VAL A 81 21.60 -31.65 121.27
C VAL A 81 22.35 -30.85 120.20
N LEU A 82 23.45 -30.17 120.57
CA LEU A 82 24.27 -29.41 119.64
C LEU A 82 24.93 -30.30 118.59
N GLN A 83 25.42 -31.47 119.00
CA GLN A 83 26.01 -32.46 118.09
C GLN A 83 24.97 -32.99 117.09
N GLU A 84 23.78 -33.38 117.55
CA GLU A 84 22.70 -33.84 116.69
C GLU A 84 22.22 -32.74 115.74
N LYS A 85 22.12 -31.49 116.23
CA LYS A 85 21.80 -30.34 115.38
C LYS A 85 22.83 -30.17 114.26
N THR A 86 24.12 -30.22 114.59
CA THR A 86 25.21 -30.09 113.60
C THR A 86 25.19 -31.22 112.57
N SER A 87 24.91 -32.45 113.03
CA SER A 87 24.75 -33.64 112.18
C SER A 87 23.56 -33.48 111.21
N CYS A 88 22.40 -33.03 111.71
CA CYS A 88 21.22 -32.74 110.90
C CYS A 88 21.48 -31.62 109.88
N ASP A 89 22.08 -30.51 110.30
CA ASP A 89 22.42 -29.39 109.41
C ASP A 89 23.37 -29.83 108.28
N SER A 90 24.34 -30.69 108.59
CA SER A 90 25.25 -31.27 107.59
C SER A 90 24.50 -32.16 106.60
N LYS A 91 23.63 -33.06 107.09
CA LYS A 91 22.80 -33.93 106.23
C LYS A 91 21.85 -33.13 105.34
N MET A 92 21.26 -32.05 105.86
CA MET A 92 20.40 -31.16 105.06
C MET A 92 21.21 -30.47 103.96
N SER A 93 22.39 -29.96 104.27
CA SER A 93 23.28 -29.30 103.29
C SER A 93 23.71 -30.27 102.18
N GLU A 94 24.03 -31.51 102.53
CA GLU A 94 24.34 -32.57 101.56
C GLU A 94 23.13 -32.96 100.69
N ALA A 95 21.93 -32.99 101.28
CA ALA A 95 20.70 -33.29 100.55
C ALA A 95 20.34 -32.16 99.57
N GLU A 96 20.52 -30.90 99.99
CA GLU A 96 20.34 -29.71 99.15
C GLU A 96 21.31 -29.72 97.96
N THR A 97 22.59 -30.00 98.21
CA THR A 97 23.61 -30.11 97.16
C THR A 97 23.23 -31.19 96.14
N ARG A 98 22.88 -32.40 96.61
CA ARG A 98 22.43 -33.50 95.73
C ARG A 98 21.17 -33.16 94.93
N CYS A 99 20.25 -32.38 95.49
CA CYS A 99 19.06 -31.92 94.79
C CYS A 99 19.43 -30.94 93.66
N ASN A 100 20.29 -29.95 93.96
CA ASN A 100 20.76 -28.96 93.00
C ASN A 100 21.55 -29.60 91.83
N ASP A 101 22.36 -30.62 92.13
CA ASP A 101 23.09 -31.38 91.11
C ASP A 101 22.12 -32.09 90.15
N LYS A 102 21.13 -32.82 90.70
CA LYS A 102 20.09 -33.49 89.89
C LYS A 102 19.31 -32.51 89.02
N VAL A 103 18.93 -31.35 89.58
CA VAL A 103 18.23 -30.31 88.81
C VAL A 103 19.11 -29.78 87.66
N SER A 104 20.41 -29.64 87.90
CA SER A 104 21.37 -29.17 86.88
C SER A 104 21.60 -30.20 85.78
N GLU A 105 21.67 -31.48 86.13
CA GLU A 105 21.75 -32.59 85.18
C GLU A 105 20.50 -32.68 84.30
N GLU A 106 19.30 -32.65 84.91
CA GLU A 106 18.03 -32.69 84.18
C GLU A 106 17.85 -31.47 83.27
N LYS A 107 18.26 -30.28 83.73
CA LYS A 107 18.26 -29.07 82.90
C LYS A 107 19.17 -29.25 81.68
N SER A 108 20.39 -29.74 81.87
CA SER A 108 21.35 -29.97 80.79
C SER A 108 20.84 -31.01 79.78
N SER A 109 20.21 -32.07 80.27
CA SER A 109 19.56 -33.11 79.46
C SER A 109 18.41 -32.54 78.62
N CYS A 110 17.57 -31.68 79.21
CA CYS A 110 16.49 -31.00 78.48
C CYS A 110 17.01 -30.04 77.42
N ASP A 111 18.02 -29.23 77.73
CA ASP A 111 18.65 -28.30 76.78
C ASP A 111 19.27 -29.05 75.59
N ALA A 112 19.87 -30.22 75.83
CA ALA A 112 20.38 -31.10 74.77
C ALA A 112 19.25 -31.61 73.85
N LYS A 113 18.16 -32.14 74.43
CA LYS A 113 17.00 -32.62 73.66
C LYS A 113 16.34 -31.51 72.83
N ILE A 114 16.25 -30.29 73.37
CA ILE A 114 15.73 -29.13 72.65
C ILE A 114 16.64 -28.79 71.45
N SER A 115 17.96 -28.84 71.65
CA SER A 115 18.93 -28.54 70.60
C SER A 115 18.91 -29.59 69.48
N GLU A 116 18.79 -30.86 69.83
CA GLU A 116 18.60 -31.96 68.87
C GLU A 116 17.30 -31.81 68.09
N GLY A 117 16.17 -31.53 68.79
CA GLY A 117 14.88 -31.30 68.16
C GLY A 117 14.87 -30.10 67.20
N LYS A 118 15.58 -29.02 67.56
CA LYS A 118 15.78 -27.88 66.66
C LYS A 118 16.54 -28.28 65.40
N THR A 119 17.62 -29.03 65.56
CA THR A 119 18.45 -29.49 64.43
C THR A 119 17.66 -30.42 63.49
N ASP A 120 16.85 -31.34 64.03
CA ASP A 120 15.97 -32.20 63.22
C ASP A 120 14.93 -31.39 62.43
N CYS A 121 14.31 -30.39 63.06
CA CYS A 121 13.39 -29.48 62.39
C CYS A 121 14.06 -28.69 61.27
N ASP A 122 15.23 -28.11 61.51
CA ASP A 122 15.99 -27.34 60.50
C ASP A 122 16.37 -28.24 59.29
N ASN A 123 16.74 -29.48 59.54
CA ASN A 123 17.02 -30.47 58.50
C ASN A 123 15.76 -30.81 57.67
N LYS A 124 14.61 -31.02 58.32
CA LYS A 124 13.33 -31.28 57.64
C LYS A 124 12.89 -30.11 56.78
N ILE A 125 13.06 -28.88 57.27
CA ILE A 125 12.78 -27.65 56.50
C ILE A 125 13.68 -27.59 55.26
N SER A 126 14.98 -27.79 55.42
CA SER A 126 15.95 -27.76 54.31
C SER A 126 15.65 -28.82 53.23
N GLN A 127 15.23 -30.02 53.65
CA GLN A 127 14.79 -31.07 52.72
C GLN A 127 13.51 -30.70 51.99
N ALA A 128 12.53 -30.11 52.70
CA ALA A 128 11.29 -29.66 52.10
C ALA A 128 11.54 -28.52 51.07
N GLU A 129 12.39 -27.55 51.40
CA GLU A 129 12.80 -26.47 50.48
C GLU A 129 13.46 -27.03 49.22
N THR A 130 14.39 -27.97 49.37
CA THR A 130 15.06 -28.64 48.24
C THR A 130 14.04 -29.38 47.35
N SER A 131 13.10 -30.11 47.95
CA SER A 131 12.04 -30.82 47.23
C SER A 131 11.11 -29.85 46.47
N CYS A 132 10.71 -28.75 47.09
CA CYS A 132 9.88 -27.72 46.47
C CYS A 132 10.59 -27.06 45.29
N ASN A 133 11.86 -26.70 45.45
CA ASN A 133 12.65 -26.09 44.37
C ASN A 133 12.79 -27.05 43.17
N ALA A 134 13.02 -28.33 43.40
CA ALA A 134 13.06 -29.33 42.33
C ALA A 134 11.72 -29.39 41.56
N LYS A 135 10.59 -29.41 42.27
CA LYS A 135 9.25 -29.39 41.65
C LYS A 135 9.00 -28.11 40.85
N ILE A 136 9.45 -26.96 41.33
CA ILE A 136 9.35 -25.68 40.61
C ILE A 136 10.13 -25.77 39.31
N SER A 137 11.39 -26.21 39.35
CA SER A 137 12.22 -26.35 38.14
C SER A 137 11.64 -27.35 37.12
N GLU A 138 11.06 -28.46 37.57
CA GLU A 138 10.35 -29.40 36.69
C GLU A 138 9.15 -28.74 35.99
N LYS A 139 8.36 -27.93 36.72
CA LYS A 139 7.23 -27.20 36.16
C LYS A 139 7.67 -26.11 35.20
N GLU A 140 8.72 -25.36 35.50
CA GLU A 140 9.31 -24.37 34.59
C GLU A 140 9.77 -25.02 33.28
N ASN A 141 10.51 -26.14 33.36
CA ASN A 141 10.95 -26.88 32.19
C ASN A 141 9.77 -27.40 31.35
N SER A 142 8.73 -27.93 32.01
CA SER A 142 7.51 -28.38 31.32
C SER A 142 6.77 -27.24 30.63
N CYS A 143 6.65 -26.07 31.26
CA CYS A 143 6.05 -24.89 30.66
C CYS A 143 6.87 -24.37 29.47
N ASN A 144 8.20 -24.30 29.59
CA ASN A 144 9.08 -23.87 28.51
C ASN A 144 9.01 -24.80 27.29
N ALA A 145 8.89 -26.11 27.51
CA ALA A 145 8.67 -27.08 26.45
C ALA A 145 7.34 -26.82 25.71
N LYS A 146 6.25 -26.61 26.44
CA LYS A 146 4.93 -26.28 25.84
C LYS A 146 4.95 -24.97 25.06
N ILE A 147 5.60 -23.94 25.59
CA ILE A 147 5.76 -22.65 24.88
C ILE A 147 6.52 -22.85 23.57
N SER A 148 7.58 -23.66 23.59
CA SER A 148 8.38 -23.95 22.39
C SER A 148 7.59 -24.73 21.34
N GLU A 149 6.78 -25.71 21.77
CA GLU A 149 5.88 -26.47 20.91
C GLU A 149 4.82 -25.56 20.27
N GLU A 150 4.13 -24.75 21.07
CA GLU A 150 3.12 -23.80 20.57
C GLU A 150 3.73 -22.78 19.60
N LYS A 151 4.94 -22.30 19.87
CA LYS A 151 5.68 -21.42 18.95
C LYS A 151 5.92 -22.11 17.60
N SER A 152 6.44 -23.34 17.62
CA SER A 152 6.66 -24.13 16.40
C SER A 152 5.36 -24.36 15.62
N ASN A 153 4.26 -24.65 16.32
CA ASN A 153 2.95 -24.84 15.71
C ASN A 153 2.44 -23.53 15.07
N CYS A 154 2.66 -22.39 15.72
CA CYS A 154 2.31 -21.07 15.20
C CYS A 154 3.11 -20.74 13.94
N ASP A 155 4.43 -20.93 13.97
CA ASP A 155 5.33 -20.70 12.83
C ASP A 155 4.95 -21.56 11.61
N ALA A 156 4.57 -22.82 11.85
CA ALA A 156 4.09 -23.72 10.80
C ALA A 156 2.77 -23.23 10.18
N LYS A 157 1.80 -22.80 11.01
CA LYS A 157 0.52 -22.24 10.54
C LYS A 157 0.71 -20.96 9.73
N VAL A 158 1.60 -20.07 10.16
CA VAL A 158 1.90 -18.83 9.43
C VAL A 158 2.53 -19.15 8.08
N SER A 159 3.49 -20.09 8.05
CA SER A 159 4.15 -20.51 6.81
C SER A 159 3.17 -21.16 5.82
N GLN A 160 2.24 -21.99 6.31
CA GLN A 160 1.17 -22.55 5.49
C GLN A 160 0.27 -21.44 4.89
N GLN A 161 -0.18 -20.49 5.72
CA GLN A 161 -1.03 -19.39 5.25
C GLN A 161 -0.33 -18.52 4.20
N LEU A 162 0.97 -18.25 4.37
CA LEU A 162 1.76 -17.51 3.38
C LEU A 162 1.82 -18.27 2.05
N ALA A 163 2.12 -19.56 2.07
CA ALA A 163 2.14 -20.39 0.86
C ALA A 163 0.79 -20.43 0.14
N GLU A 164 -0.32 -20.52 0.89
CA GLU A 164 -1.67 -20.45 0.32
C GLU A 164 -1.98 -19.09 -0.29
N ARG A 165 -1.59 -17.99 0.36
CA ARG A 165 -1.75 -16.63 -0.17
C ARG A 165 -0.93 -16.41 -1.45
N ASP A 166 0.31 -16.89 -1.49
CA ASP A 166 1.17 -16.80 -2.67
C ASP A 166 0.57 -17.57 -3.86
N SER A 167 0.08 -18.78 -3.61
CA SER A 167 -0.62 -19.58 -4.63
C SER A 167 -1.84 -18.85 -5.21
N ILE A 168 -2.67 -18.25 -4.35
CA ILE A 168 -3.83 -17.45 -4.77
C ILE A 168 -3.40 -16.21 -5.57
N CYS A 169 -2.34 -15.52 -5.14
CA CYS A 169 -1.81 -14.35 -5.83
C CYS A 169 -1.33 -14.71 -7.24
N ASN A 170 -0.52 -15.76 -7.36
CA ASN A 170 0.01 -16.24 -8.64
C ASN A 170 -1.11 -16.68 -9.61
N SER A 171 -2.16 -17.33 -9.09
CA SER A 171 -3.34 -17.68 -9.88
C SER A 171 -4.07 -16.44 -10.42
N LYS A 172 -4.26 -15.40 -9.58
CA LYS A 172 -4.87 -14.14 -10.00
C LYS A 172 -4.04 -13.40 -11.04
N ILE A 173 -2.72 -13.33 -10.85
CA ILE A 173 -1.80 -12.73 -11.83
C ILE A 173 -1.94 -13.45 -13.18
N SER A 174 -1.88 -14.78 -13.18
CA SER A 174 -1.99 -15.58 -14.40
C SER A 174 -3.33 -15.37 -15.13
N ALA A 175 -4.43 -15.23 -14.37
CA ALA A 175 -5.75 -14.95 -14.93
C ALA A 175 -5.83 -13.54 -15.52
N THR A 176 -5.25 -12.53 -14.85
CA THR A 176 -5.16 -11.16 -15.36
C THR A 176 -4.32 -11.09 -16.63
N ASP A 177 -3.16 -11.74 -16.66
CA ASP A 177 -2.28 -11.78 -17.83
C ASP A 177 -2.99 -12.43 -19.03
N SER A 178 -3.66 -13.56 -18.81
CA SER A 178 -4.46 -14.23 -19.84
C SER A 178 -5.58 -13.33 -20.39
N ASN A 179 -6.22 -12.53 -19.53
CA ASN A 179 -7.24 -11.57 -19.94
C ASN A 179 -6.65 -10.41 -20.75
N CYS A 180 -5.53 -9.85 -20.30
CA CYS A 180 -4.81 -8.80 -21.02
C CYS A 180 -4.40 -9.28 -22.41
N ASP A 181 -3.82 -10.48 -22.51
CA ASP A 181 -3.48 -11.12 -23.77
C ASP A 181 -4.69 -11.24 -24.71
N ALA A 182 -5.83 -11.71 -24.20
CA ALA A 182 -7.04 -11.85 -24.99
C ALA A 182 -7.55 -10.48 -25.50
N ARG A 183 -7.48 -9.44 -24.66
CA ARG A 183 -7.86 -8.07 -25.05
C ARG A 183 -6.92 -7.49 -26.10
N VAL A 184 -5.61 -7.69 -25.97
CA VAL A 184 -4.62 -7.25 -26.95
C VAL A 184 -4.85 -7.95 -28.29
N ARG A 185 -5.06 -9.28 -28.29
CA ARG A 185 -5.37 -10.03 -29.52
C ARG A 185 -6.66 -9.54 -30.18
N THR A 186 -7.69 -9.27 -29.40
CA THR A 186 -8.98 -8.76 -29.91
C THR A 186 -8.81 -7.37 -30.54
N ALA A 187 -8.08 -6.47 -29.88
CA ALA A 187 -7.79 -5.13 -30.40
C ALA A 187 -6.94 -5.20 -31.68
N ALA A 188 -5.92 -6.06 -31.71
CA ALA A 188 -5.09 -6.28 -32.89
C ALA A 188 -5.91 -6.83 -34.07
N ALA A 189 -6.84 -7.75 -33.82
CA ALA A 189 -7.74 -8.29 -34.83
C ALA A 189 -8.70 -7.22 -35.38
N ALA A 190 -9.24 -6.35 -34.51
CA ALA A 190 -10.08 -5.21 -34.91
C ALA A 190 -9.31 -4.23 -35.80
N ASN A 191 -8.12 -3.80 -35.37
CA ASN A 191 -7.25 -2.90 -36.13
C ASN A 191 -6.86 -3.50 -37.49
N LEU A 192 -6.57 -4.81 -37.55
CA LEU A 192 -6.29 -5.49 -38.81
C LEU A 192 -7.52 -5.51 -39.74
N GLY A 193 -8.73 -5.63 -39.17
CA GLY A 193 -9.98 -5.50 -39.90
C GLY A 193 -10.13 -4.11 -40.54
N GLU A 194 -9.94 -3.06 -39.77
CA GLU A 194 -9.97 -1.67 -40.26
C GLU A 194 -8.91 -1.42 -41.34
N LEU A 195 -7.69 -1.92 -41.15
CA LEU A 195 -6.62 -1.79 -42.13
C LEU A 195 -6.95 -2.48 -43.47
N LYS A 196 -7.65 -3.62 -43.43
CA LYS A 196 -8.14 -4.30 -44.65
C LYS A 196 -9.18 -3.48 -45.38
N VAL A 197 -10.09 -2.82 -44.65
CA VAL A 197 -11.08 -1.90 -45.23
C VAL A 197 -10.37 -0.72 -45.90
N CYS A 198 -9.42 -0.09 -45.21
CA CYS A 198 -8.63 1.01 -45.78
C CYS A 198 -7.85 0.57 -47.03
N ARG A 199 -7.26 -0.63 -47.03
CA ARG A 199 -6.58 -1.19 -48.21
C ARG A 199 -7.53 -1.33 -49.39
N GLY A 200 -8.72 -1.90 -49.17
CA GLY A 200 -9.73 -2.04 -50.23
C GLY A 200 -10.18 -0.68 -50.80
N ALA A 201 -10.32 0.34 -49.95
CA ALA A 201 -10.63 1.70 -50.40
C ALA A 201 -9.51 2.30 -51.26
N ILE A 202 -8.24 2.10 -50.88
CA ILE A 202 -7.08 2.56 -51.67
C ILE A 202 -7.06 1.88 -53.05
N GLU A 203 -7.28 0.56 -53.12
CA GLU A 203 -7.33 -0.17 -54.40
C GLU A 203 -8.46 0.34 -55.32
N LEU A 204 -9.62 0.67 -54.75
CA LEU A 204 -10.71 1.28 -55.49
C LEU A 204 -10.33 2.68 -56.02
N CYS A 205 -9.73 3.52 -55.19
CA CYS A 205 -9.24 4.83 -55.59
C CYS A 205 -8.18 4.74 -56.68
N GLN A 206 -7.24 3.79 -56.58
CA GLN A 206 -6.23 3.56 -57.60
C GLN A 206 -6.88 3.16 -58.93
N THR A 207 -7.86 2.26 -58.90
CA THR A 207 -8.62 1.85 -60.09
C THR A 207 -9.36 3.03 -60.74
N GLN A 208 -9.91 3.94 -59.93
CA GLN A 208 -10.54 5.16 -60.44
C GLN A 208 -9.52 6.12 -61.04
N LEU A 209 -8.36 6.29 -60.40
CA LEU A 209 -7.29 7.14 -60.90
C LEU A 209 -6.77 6.64 -62.25
N ASP A 210 -6.56 5.33 -62.40
CA ASP A 210 -6.12 4.71 -63.65
C ASP A 210 -7.15 4.93 -64.78
N GLN A 211 -8.45 4.94 -64.45
CA GLN A 211 -9.50 5.30 -65.42
C GLN A 211 -9.41 6.78 -65.83
N CYS A 212 -9.12 7.68 -64.90
CA CYS A 212 -8.91 9.09 -65.19
C CYS A 212 -7.66 9.34 -66.03
N GLN A 213 -6.61 8.52 -65.89
CA GLN A 213 -5.36 8.66 -66.64
C GLN A 213 -5.40 8.08 -68.07
N LYS A 214 -6.47 7.36 -68.46
CA LYS A 214 -6.60 6.90 -69.84
C LYS A 214 -6.63 8.10 -70.79
N PRO A 215 -5.76 8.12 -71.82
CA PRO A 215 -5.74 9.21 -72.77
C PRO A 215 -7.11 9.34 -73.44
N PRO A 216 -7.63 10.56 -73.60
CA PRO A 216 -8.92 10.76 -74.22
C PRO A 216 -8.87 10.25 -75.68
N SER A 217 -9.95 9.61 -76.08
CA SER A 217 -10.19 9.18 -77.45
C SER A 217 -10.60 10.39 -78.29
N CYS A 218 -9.62 10.98 -78.98
CA CYS A 218 -9.80 12.18 -79.77
C CYS A 218 -9.74 11.86 -81.26
N GLY A 219 -10.76 12.28 -82.00
CA GLY A 219 -10.74 12.17 -83.45
C GLY A 219 -11.02 10.76 -83.95
N VAL A 220 -11.80 9.97 -83.22
CA VAL A 220 -12.07 8.56 -83.59
C VAL A 220 -13.10 8.52 -84.72
N ASP A 221 -12.78 7.80 -85.79
CA ASP A 221 -13.57 7.67 -87.03
C ASP A 221 -14.82 6.82 -86.83
N LYS A 222 -15.79 7.40 -86.12
CA LYS A 222 -17.03 6.74 -85.80
C LYS A 222 -18.17 7.71 -85.55
N TRP A 223 -19.36 7.14 -85.64
CA TRP A 223 -20.58 7.77 -85.17
C TRP A 223 -21.23 6.86 -84.14
N GLY A 224 -21.48 7.41 -82.96
CA GLY A 224 -21.99 6.69 -81.83
C GLY A 224 -23.52 6.61 -81.82
N GLN A 225 -24.07 5.50 -81.32
CA GLN A 225 -25.49 5.39 -80.98
C GLN A 225 -25.76 5.86 -79.55
N GLY A 226 -27.00 6.24 -79.26
CA GLY A 226 -27.44 6.59 -77.90
C GLY A 226 -26.97 7.97 -77.42
N TRP A 227 -26.93 8.95 -78.32
CA TRP A 227 -26.80 10.36 -77.94
C TRP A 227 -28.05 10.81 -77.17
N TYR A 228 -27.87 11.70 -76.19
CA TYR A 228 -28.99 12.22 -75.40
C TYR A 228 -29.50 13.57 -75.92
N ASP A 229 -28.73 14.25 -76.76
CA ASP A 229 -29.09 15.55 -77.35
C ASP A 229 -28.42 15.70 -78.73
N VAL A 230 -29.04 16.50 -79.60
CA VAL A 230 -28.54 16.82 -80.93
C VAL A 230 -28.73 18.30 -81.22
N LYS A 231 -27.67 18.97 -81.68
CA LYS A 231 -27.71 20.37 -82.13
C LYS A 231 -27.47 20.43 -83.63
N ILE A 232 -28.45 20.95 -84.35
CA ILE A 232 -28.44 21.03 -85.81
C ILE A 232 -27.74 22.34 -86.23
N ASN A 233 -27.02 22.31 -87.35
CA ASN A 233 -26.24 23.41 -87.91
C ASN A 233 -25.14 23.94 -86.96
N VAL A 234 -24.54 23.03 -86.21
CA VAL A 234 -23.44 23.33 -85.29
C VAL A 234 -22.19 22.64 -85.81
N ASN A 235 -21.16 23.44 -86.12
CA ASN A 235 -19.87 22.90 -86.54
C ASN A 235 -19.10 22.22 -85.41
N LEU A 236 -18.06 21.47 -85.76
CA LEU A 236 -17.31 20.64 -84.82
C LEU A 236 -16.70 21.45 -83.65
N VAL A 237 -16.23 22.68 -83.91
CA VAL A 237 -15.67 23.59 -82.90
C VAL A 237 -16.75 24.01 -81.90
N ASN A 238 -17.91 24.43 -82.40
CA ASN A 238 -19.03 24.81 -81.55
C ASN A 238 -19.62 23.60 -80.83
N CYS A 239 -19.60 22.42 -81.45
CA CYS A 239 -20.03 21.17 -80.84
C CYS A 239 -19.16 20.82 -79.62
N GLN A 240 -17.85 21.00 -79.73
CA GLN A 240 -16.93 20.87 -78.61
C GLN A 240 -17.28 21.84 -77.47
N ASN A 241 -17.56 23.11 -77.79
CA ASN A 241 -17.89 24.12 -76.78
C ASN A 241 -19.20 23.81 -76.07
N ILE A 242 -20.22 23.35 -76.80
CA ILE A 242 -21.50 22.92 -76.24
C ILE A 242 -21.27 21.73 -75.29
N CYS A 243 -20.53 20.70 -75.72
CA CYS A 243 -20.21 19.57 -74.86
C CYS A 243 -19.40 19.97 -73.62
N LYS A 244 -18.46 20.92 -73.75
CA LYS A 244 -17.69 21.42 -72.61
C LYS A 244 -18.57 22.12 -71.57
N ALA A 245 -19.54 22.92 -72.02
CA ALA A 245 -20.49 23.62 -71.15
C ALA A 245 -21.51 22.70 -70.49
N ASP A 246 -21.84 21.56 -71.10
CA ASP A 246 -22.84 20.61 -70.57
C ASP A 246 -22.22 19.64 -69.53
N PRO A 247 -22.65 19.65 -68.26
CA PRO A 247 -22.13 18.75 -67.22
C PRO A 247 -22.41 17.26 -67.49
N LYS A 248 -23.42 16.94 -68.31
CA LYS A 248 -23.77 15.57 -68.69
C LYS A 248 -22.93 15.04 -69.85
N CYS A 249 -22.36 15.92 -70.67
CA CYS A 249 -21.59 15.49 -71.84
C CYS A 249 -20.24 14.91 -71.43
N LEU A 250 -19.93 13.70 -71.91
CA LEU A 250 -18.61 13.05 -71.78
C LEU A 250 -17.90 12.88 -73.12
N SER A 251 -18.64 12.81 -74.23
CA SER A 251 -18.10 12.85 -75.58
C SER A 251 -19.09 13.49 -76.56
N PHE A 252 -18.61 13.92 -77.71
CA PHE A 252 -19.41 14.51 -78.77
C PHE A 252 -18.98 14.01 -80.14
N SER A 253 -19.90 13.97 -81.11
CA SER A 253 -19.63 13.59 -82.48
C SER A 253 -20.20 14.63 -83.46
N ASP A 254 -19.46 14.88 -84.54
CA ASP A 254 -19.91 15.70 -85.66
C ASP A 254 -19.37 15.12 -86.97
N SER A 255 -19.91 15.61 -88.08
CA SER A 255 -19.43 15.32 -89.42
C SER A 255 -18.03 15.88 -89.61
N LYS A 256 -17.12 15.06 -90.16
CA LYS A 256 -15.82 15.48 -90.70
C LYS A 256 -15.98 16.33 -91.96
N LEU A 257 -17.11 16.19 -92.64
CA LEU A 257 -17.34 16.85 -93.90
C LEU A 257 -17.63 18.32 -93.65
N THR A 258 -16.94 19.16 -94.40
CA THR A 258 -17.16 20.61 -94.39
C THR A 258 -18.46 20.98 -95.11
N THR A 259 -18.96 20.11 -95.99
CA THR A 259 -20.19 20.31 -96.78
C THR A 259 -21.32 19.39 -96.30
N GLY A 260 -22.47 19.97 -95.94
CA GLY A 260 -23.69 19.25 -95.53
C GLY A 260 -24.26 19.75 -94.19
N PRO A 261 -25.44 19.26 -93.77
CA PRO A 261 -26.00 19.58 -92.46
C PRO A 261 -25.08 19.05 -91.35
N GLN A 262 -24.51 19.96 -90.56
CA GLN A 262 -23.63 19.65 -89.44
C GLN A 262 -24.49 19.41 -88.19
N ASN A 263 -24.48 18.18 -87.69
CA ASN A 263 -25.24 17.80 -86.51
C ASN A 263 -24.25 17.42 -85.40
N CYS A 264 -24.28 18.20 -84.33
CA CYS A 264 -23.54 17.91 -83.11
C CYS A 264 -24.33 16.94 -82.24
N TYR A 265 -23.82 15.72 -82.06
CA TYR A 265 -24.40 14.71 -81.18
C TYR A 265 -23.65 14.68 -79.84
N LEU A 266 -24.38 14.75 -78.72
CA LEU A 266 -23.80 14.74 -77.37
C LEU A 266 -24.09 13.40 -76.67
N TYR A 267 -23.08 12.85 -76.00
CA TYR A 267 -23.15 11.56 -75.33
C TYR A 267 -22.76 11.68 -73.85
N ASP A 268 -23.45 10.92 -72.99
CA ASP A 268 -23.17 10.83 -71.55
C ASP A 268 -22.18 9.71 -71.22
N LYS A 269 -21.43 9.27 -72.24
CA LYS A 269 -20.39 8.24 -72.20
C LYS A 269 -19.15 8.76 -72.91
N GLU A 270 -17.97 8.37 -72.44
CA GLU A 270 -16.74 8.58 -73.20
C GLU A 270 -16.80 7.78 -74.50
N THR A 271 -16.16 8.32 -75.53
CA THR A 271 -16.05 7.79 -76.88
C THR A 271 -15.78 6.28 -76.87
N ALA A 272 -14.80 5.79 -76.09
CA ALA A 272 -14.48 4.37 -76.02
C ALA A 272 -15.66 3.45 -75.59
N ARG A 273 -16.62 3.99 -74.82
CA ARG A 273 -17.80 3.26 -74.32
C ARG A 273 -19.08 3.51 -75.12
N VAL A 274 -19.03 4.40 -76.11
CA VAL A 274 -20.17 4.67 -76.99
C VAL A 274 -20.26 3.53 -78.01
N PRO A 275 -21.37 2.74 -78.01
CA PRO A 275 -21.63 1.76 -79.06
C PRO A 275 -21.67 2.48 -80.40
N HIS A 276 -21.03 1.92 -81.42
CA HIS A 276 -20.80 2.65 -82.66
C HIS A 276 -20.80 1.72 -83.86
N GLY A 277 -21.07 2.29 -85.03
CA GLY A 277 -20.61 1.75 -86.30
C GLY A 277 -19.44 2.59 -86.83
N THR A 278 -18.63 2.01 -87.70
CA THR A 278 -17.69 2.78 -88.52
C THR A 278 -18.48 3.51 -89.60
N TYR A 279 -18.49 4.84 -89.53
CA TYR A 279 -19.15 5.70 -90.52
C TYR A 279 -18.11 6.63 -91.12
N ALA A 280 -17.82 6.42 -92.41
CA ALA A 280 -16.97 7.32 -93.17
C ALA A 280 -17.59 8.72 -93.18
N GLY A 281 -16.83 9.72 -92.73
CA GLY A 281 -17.28 11.11 -92.66
C GLY A 281 -17.77 11.57 -91.29
N TRP A 282 -17.73 10.72 -90.25
CA TRP A 282 -18.02 11.13 -88.87
C TRP A 282 -16.80 10.99 -87.97
N VAL A 283 -16.75 11.84 -86.96
CA VAL A 283 -15.69 11.83 -85.97
C VAL A 283 -16.28 12.01 -84.58
N GLN A 284 -15.70 11.33 -83.60
CA GLN A 284 -16.09 11.43 -82.21
C GLN A 284 -14.88 11.82 -81.35
N TYR A 285 -15.13 12.68 -80.37
CA TYR A 285 -14.14 13.21 -79.44
C TYR A 285 -14.65 13.10 -78.01
N ASP A 286 -13.77 12.71 -77.11
CA ASP A 286 -14.01 12.91 -75.68
C ASP A 286 -14.03 14.41 -75.33
N LYS A 287 -14.83 14.76 -74.32
CA LYS A 287 -14.89 16.13 -73.78
C LYS A 287 -13.52 16.63 -73.31
N ARG A 288 -12.67 15.70 -72.84
CA ARG A 288 -11.31 15.94 -72.35
C ARG A 288 -10.28 16.20 -73.46
N CYS A 289 -10.66 16.05 -74.73
CA CYS A 289 -9.78 16.37 -75.85
C CYS A 289 -9.41 17.86 -75.90
N GLY A 290 -8.20 18.14 -76.40
CA GLY A 290 -7.76 19.49 -76.75
C GLY A 290 -8.62 20.11 -77.85
N PRO A 291 -8.35 21.37 -78.26
CA PRO A 291 -9.10 22.02 -79.34
C PRO A 291 -9.19 21.12 -80.57
N VAL A 292 -10.41 20.87 -81.05
CA VAL A 292 -10.62 20.11 -82.29
C VAL A 292 -10.02 20.87 -83.47
N PRO A 293 -9.50 20.18 -84.51
CA PRO A 293 -9.01 20.85 -85.71
C PRO A 293 -10.07 21.80 -86.25
N ASN A 294 -9.70 23.07 -86.40
CA ASN A 294 -10.56 24.05 -87.08
C ASN A 294 -10.50 23.72 -88.57
N ILE A 295 -11.37 22.82 -89.01
CA ILE A 295 -11.50 22.51 -90.43
C ILE A 295 -12.18 23.73 -91.05
N PRO A 296 -11.49 24.49 -91.93
CA PRO A 296 -12.08 25.69 -92.50
C PRO A 296 -13.38 25.30 -93.22
N SER A 297 -14.47 26.00 -92.91
CA SER A 297 -15.74 25.85 -93.63
C SER A 297 -15.48 25.90 -95.14
N PRO A 298 -16.22 25.15 -95.97
CA PRO A 298 -16.06 25.25 -97.42
C PRO A 298 -16.29 26.70 -97.81
N PRO A 299 -15.50 27.22 -98.76
CA PRO A 299 -15.72 28.57 -99.21
C PRO A 299 -17.10 28.67 -99.86
N SER A 300 -17.85 29.69 -99.46
CA SER A 300 -19.17 30.01 -99.99
C SER A 300 -19.00 30.67 -101.35
N CYS A 301 -19.12 29.87 -102.41
CA CYS A 301 -18.82 30.29 -103.77
C CYS A 301 -20.09 30.47 -104.56
N GLY A 302 -20.50 31.72 -104.73
CA GLY A 302 -21.64 32.04 -105.57
C GLY A 302 -22.97 32.03 -104.82
N VAL A 303 -22.97 32.40 -103.53
CA VAL A 303 -24.18 32.37 -102.71
C VAL A 303 -25.02 33.61 -102.98
N GLU A 304 -26.32 33.45 -103.23
CA GLU A 304 -27.27 34.53 -103.54
C GLU A 304 -27.64 35.34 -102.28
N ILE A 305 -26.66 36.04 -101.75
CA ILE A 305 -26.83 36.96 -100.64
C ILE A 305 -26.09 38.26 -100.92
N TRP A 306 -26.56 39.33 -100.28
CA TRP A 306 -25.79 40.55 -100.14
C TRP A 306 -25.42 40.72 -98.67
N GLY A 307 -24.13 40.62 -98.36
CA GLY A 307 -23.66 40.85 -97.00
C GLY A 307 -23.77 42.32 -96.62
N GLN A 308 -24.15 42.60 -95.37
CA GLN A 308 -23.95 43.91 -94.76
C GLN A 308 -22.51 44.06 -94.22
N GLY A 309 -22.02 45.30 -94.13
CA GLY A 309 -20.74 45.59 -93.48
C GLY A 309 -19.50 45.42 -94.37
N TRP A 310 -19.61 45.75 -95.66
CA TRP A 310 -18.44 45.87 -96.54
C TRP A 310 -17.54 47.04 -96.09
N TYR A 311 -16.23 46.87 -96.19
CA TYR A 311 -15.27 47.92 -95.85
C TYR A 311 -14.84 48.74 -97.07
N SER A 312 -15.08 48.25 -98.28
CA SER A 312 -14.67 48.90 -99.53
C SER A 312 -15.66 48.62 -100.65
N VAL A 313 -15.87 49.61 -101.52
CA VAL A 313 -16.66 49.49 -102.75
C VAL A 313 -15.87 50.03 -103.93
N ARG A 314 -15.86 49.30 -105.04
CA ARG A 314 -15.30 49.72 -106.33
C ARG A 314 -16.39 49.69 -107.37
N THR A 315 -16.65 50.85 -107.97
CA THR A 315 -17.62 50.95 -109.06
C THR A 315 -16.92 50.68 -110.38
N GLY A 316 -17.66 50.15 -111.35
CA GLY A 316 -17.17 50.02 -112.71
C GLY A 316 -16.23 48.87 -113.02
N VAL A 317 -16.02 47.97 -112.06
CA VAL A 317 -15.24 46.75 -112.27
C VAL A 317 -16.18 45.63 -112.70
N ASN A 318 -15.70 44.60 -113.40
CA ASN A 318 -16.49 43.38 -113.65
C ASN A 318 -16.24 42.35 -112.52
N LEU A 319 -16.96 41.22 -112.51
CA LEU A 319 -16.82 40.19 -111.47
C LEU A 319 -15.38 39.64 -111.35
N ALA A 320 -14.70 39.41 -112.49
CA ALA A 320 -13.32 38.91 -112.51
C ALA A 320 -12.33 39.91 -111.90
N ASN A 321 -12.52 41.20 -112.16
CA ASN A 321 -11.73 42.27 -111.56
C ASN A 321 -12.09 42.47 -110.09
N CYS A 322 -13.36 42.30 -109.70
CA CYS A 322 -13.79 42.32 -108.30
C CYS A 322 -13.13 41.21 -107.49
N LYS A 323 -13.07 40.00 -108.05
CA LYS A 323 -12.29 38.89 -107.52
C LYS A 323 -10.82 39.28 -107.39
N SER A 324 -10.19 39.77 -108.46
CA SER A 324 -8.77 40.16 -108.44
C SER A 324 -8.47 41.21 -107.38
N LEU A 325 -9.36 42.20 -107.19
CA LEU A 325 -9.27 43.21 -106.13
C LEU A 325 -9.33 42.60 -104.73
N CYS A 326 -10.27 41.68 -104.48
CA CYS A 326 -10.34 40.96 -103.21
C CYS A 326 -9.08 40.12 -102.96
N PHE A 327 -8.54 39.48 -104.00
CA PHE A 327 -7.34 38.66 -103.88
C PHE A 327 -6.10 39.48 -103.55
N ALA A 328 -5.96 40.66 -104.17
CA ALA A 328 -4.88 41.61 -103.91
C ALA A 328 -4.97 42.28 -102.52
N ASP A 329 -6.17 42.42 -101.96
CA ASP A 329 -6.38 43.04 -100.64
C ASP A 329 -6.23 42.01 -99.51
N SER A 330 -5.24 42.18 -98.64
CA SER A 330 -4.97 41.28 -97.50
C SER A 330 -6.09 41.26 -96.46
N ARG A 331 -6.94 42.29 -96.42
CA ARG A 331 -8.10 42.36 -95.52
C ARG A 331 -9.34 41.69 -96.09
N CYS A 332 -9.40 41.47 -97.40
CA CYS A 332 -10.58 40.87 -98.01
C CYS A 332 -10.66 39.37 -97.65
N LEU A 333 -11.79 38.94 -97.11
CA LEU A 333 -12.14 37.53 -96.89
C LEU A 333 -13.31 37.08 -97.78
N SER A 334 -14.14 38.00 -98.25
CA SER A 334 -15.16 37.73 -99.27
C SER A 334 -15.48 39.00 -100.07
N TYR A 335 -16.08 38.82 -101.24
CA TYR A 335 -16.49 39.91 -102.13
C TYR A 335 -17.89 39.65 -102.70
N SER A 336 -18.62 40.71 -103.04
CA SER A 336 -19.92 40.62 -103.68
C SER A 336 -20.02 41.47 -104.93
N ALA A 337 -20.81 40.96 -105.88
CA ALA A 337 -21.00 41.54 -107.19
C ALA A 337 -22.40 41.21 -107.71
N ASN A 338 -22.93 42.06 -108.60
CA ASN A 338 -24.25 41.84 -109.19
C ASN A 338 -24.21 40.69 -110.23
N LYS A 339 -25.21 39.81 -110.21
CA LYS A 339 -25.34 38.58 -111.01
C LYS A 339 -25.54 38.80 -112.52
N PHE A 340 -26.17 39.90 -112.93
CA PHE A 340 -26.77 40.00 -114.28
C PHE A 340 -26.09 40.95 -115.28
N ASN A 341 -24.99 41.63 -114.92
CA ASN A 341 -24.30 42.54 -115.84
C ASN A 341 -22.97 41.97 -116.35
N THR A 342 -23.00 41.29 -117.50
CA THR A 342 -21.79 40.82 -118.22
C THR A 342 -21.18 41.85 -119.16
N GLY A 343 -21.78 43.04 -119.31
CA GLY A 343 -21.28 44.10 -120.19
C GLY A 343 -21.44 45.49 -119.56
N ALA A 344 -20.32 46.03 -119.07
CA ALA A 344 -20.09 47.41 -118.62
C ALA A 344 -20.66 47.80 -117.22
N TYR A 345 -19.76 47.87 -116.25
CA TYR A 345 -19.84 48.50 -114.91
C TYR A 345 -20.76 47.82 -113.85
N ILE A 346 -20.15 47.13 -112.86
CA ILE A 346 -20.83 46.70 -111.62
C ILE A 346 -20.16 47.30 -110.37
N ASN A 347 -20.91 47.41 -109.27
CA ASN A 347 -20.34 47.70 -107.95
C ASN A 347 -19.77 46.40 -107.35
N CYS A 348 -18.51 46.43 -106.96
CA CYS A 348 -17.81 45.38 -106.24
C CYS A 348 -17.67 45.77 -104.78
N TYR A 349 -18.25 44.99 -103.87
CA TYR A 349 -18.10 45.20 -102.44
C TYR A 349 -17.10 44.20 -101.86
N LEU A 350 -16.17 44.65 -101.03
CA LEU A 350 -15.18 43.82 -100.34
C LEU A 350 -15.48 43.78 -98.84
N TYR A 351 -15.33 42.60 -98.25
CA TYR A 351 -15.68 42.31 -96.85
C TYR A 351 -14.50 41.69 -96.13
N ASP A 352 -14.32 42.02 -94.86
CA ASP A 352 -13.28 41.48 -93.97
C ASP A 352 -13.76 40.28 -93.16
N LYS A 353 -14.88 39.69 -93.61
CA LYS A 353 -15.50 38.48 -93.08
C LYS A 353 -15.77 37.53 -94.23
N GLU A 354 -15.70 36.22 -93.95
CA GLU A 354 -16.21 35.22 -94.87
C GLU A 354 -17.73 35.33 -94.98
N THR A 355 -18.27 34.92 -96.12
CA THR A 355 -19.69 34.93 -96.50
C THR A 355 -20.58 34.31 -95.42
N ALA A 356 -20.14 33.21 -94.81
CA ALA A 356 -20.88 32.52 -93.74
C ALA A 356 -21.01 33.34 -92.45
N ALA A 357 -20.15 34.34 -92.25
CA ALA A 357 -20.16 35.23 -91.09
C ALA A 357 -20.88 36.57 -91.38
N LEU A 358 -21.40 36.77 -92.59
CA LEU A 358 -22.18 37.95 -92.96
C LEU A 358 -23.66 37.74 -92.59
N VAL A 359 -24.31 38.81 -92.14
CA VAL A 359 -25.77 38.81 -91.96
C VAL A 359 -26.42 38.81 -93.35
N PRO A 360 -27.23 37.80 -93.73
CA PRO A 360 -27.79 37.71 -95.07
C PRO A 360 -28.82 38.82 -95.31
N GLY A 361 -28.54 39.72 -96.25
CA GLY A 361 -29.56 40.59 -96.84
C GLY A 361 -30.18 39.89 -98.06
N LYS A 362 -31.52 39.79 -98.11
CA LYS A 362 -32.23 39.36 -99.32
C LYS A 362 -32.25 40.50 -100.32
N TRP A 363 -31.36 40.45 -101.29
CA TRP A 363 -31.38 41.35 -102.44
C TRP A 363 -31.31 40.51 -103.70
N GLU A 364 -32.37 40.58 -104.49
CA GLU A 364 -32.41 39.97 -105.81
C GLU A 364 -31.24 40.56 -106.63
N ASN A 365 -30.48 39.70 -107.30
CA ASN A 365 -29.37 40.04 -108.20
C ASN A 365 -27.97 40.20 -107.57
N TRP A 366 -27.74 39.83 -106.31
CA TRP A 366 -26.39 39.84 -105.71
C TRP A 366 -25.86 38.44 -105.45
N ILE A 367 -24.58 38.27 -105.72
CA ILE A 367 -23.85 37.05 -105.39
C ILE A 367 -22.63 37.40 -104.56
N GLN A 368 -22.44 36.66 -103.47
CA GLN A 368 -21.28 36.70 -102.61
C GLN A 368 -20.34 35.51 -102.91
N TYR A 369 -19.04 35.78 -102.89
CA TYR A 369 -17.98 34.80 -103.02
C TYR A 369 -16.98 34.98 -101.89
N ASP A 370 -16.61 33.90 -101.22
CA ASP A 370 -15.41 33.91 -100.40
C ASP A 370 -14.17 34.13 -101.25
N LYS A 371 -13.16 34.79 -100.67
CA LYS A 371 -11.84 34.93 -101.31
C LYS A 371 -11.24 33.57 -101.63
N ARG A 372 -11.60 32.53 -100.87
CA ARG A 372 -11.15 31.15 -101.07
C ARG A 372 -11.83 30.44 -102.27
N CYS A 373 -12.71 31.11 -103.02
CA CYS A 373 -13.49 30.53 -104.13
C CYS A 373 -12.79 30.44 -105.48
N GLY A 374 -11.50 30.72 -105.58
CA GLY A 374 -10.72 30.28 -106.73
C GLY A 374 -9.36 30.88 -106.81
#